data_AF-A0A2V8NBC9-F1
#
_entry.id   AF-A0A2V8NBC9-F1
#
_cell.length_a   1.000
_cell.length_b   1.000
_cell.length_c   1.000
_cell.angle_alpha   90.00
_cell.angle_beta   90.00
_cell.angle_gamma   90.00
#
_symmetry.space_group_name_H-M   'P 1'
#
loop_
_entity.id
_entity.type
_entity.pdbx_description
1 polymer ?
#
loop_
_entity_poly.entity_id
_entity_poly.type
_entity_poly.pdbx_seq_one_letter_code
_entity_poly.pdbx_strand_id
1 'polypeptide(L)'
;MRGGIDSPAANQPIGSTIQCTGSARDLDTGLHLWSAVEAGGFVWFKENEIYVDRNGRWEAMVYEDGATQEFAISLFVANDDAHQQILDWFQTGIGTGQYPELRRVAGTQRLDRVDGLRRN
;
A
#
# COMPACT_ATOMS: atom_id res chain seq x y z
N MET A 1 17.04 1.82 0.35
CA MET A 1 15.75 2.05 -0.33
C MET A 1 15.22 3.47 -0.15
N ARG A 2 14.86 4.12 -1.27
CA ARG A 2 14.06 5.36 -1.30
C ARG A 2 12.88 5.15 -2.23
N GLY A 3 11.72 5.71 -1.90
CA GLY A 3 10.54 5.66 -2.75
C GLY A 3 9.54 6.74 -2.37
N GLY A 4 8.65 7.07 -3.29
CA GLY A 4 7.64 8.09 -3.13
C GLY A 4 6.44 7.87 -4.03
N ILE A 5 5.33 8.48 -3.65
CA ILE A 5 4.04 8.48 -4.36
C ILE A 5 3.92 9.83 -5.07
N ASP A 6 3.73 9.79 -6.39
CA ASP A 6 3.48 10.99 -7.20
C ASP A 6 1.98 11.24 -7.42
N SER A 7 1.18 10.18 -7.39
CA SER A 7 -0.28 10.22 -7.49
C SER A 7 -0.90 9.13 -6.61
N PRO A 8 -2.02 9.39 -5.90
CA PRO A 8 -2.78 10.64 -5.87
C PRO A 8 -2.08 11.75 -5.09
N ALA A 9 -2.53 13.01 -5.25
CA ALA A 9 -2.11 14.09 -4.38
C ALA A 9 -2.98 14.15 -3.11
N ALA A 10 -2.42 14.69 -2.05
CA ALA A 10 -3.11 14.81 -0.77
C ALA A 10 -4.41 15.65 -0.87
N ASN A 11 -5.36 15.36 0.01
CA ASN A 11 -6.65 16.07 0.12
C ASN A 11 -7.55 16.02 -1.12
N GLN A 12 -7.32 15.07 -2.03
CA GLN A 12 -8.13 14.96 -3.24
C GLN A 12 -9.33 14.02 -3.07
N PRO A 13 -10.49 14.39 -3.66
CA PRO A 13 -11.58 13.47 -3.86
C PRO A 13 -11.20 12.41 -4.89
N ILE A 14 -11.40 11.13 -4.57
CA ILE A 14 -11.06 10.00 -5.43
C ILE A 14 -12.20 8.99 -5.51
N GLY A 15 -12.26 8.26 -6.62
CA GLY A 15 -13.18 7.13 -6.76
C GLY A 15 -12.72 5.93 -5.95
N SER A 16 -13.53 4.87 -5.92
CA SER A 16 -13.19 3.61 -5.23
C SER A 16 -11.97 2.89 -5.82
N THR A 17 -11.62 3.19 -7.07
CA THR A 17 -10.43 2.67 -7.73
C THR A 17 -9.45 3.81 -7.96
N ILE A 18 -8.26 3.68 -7.38
CA ILE A 18 -7.28 4.76 -7.28
C ILE A 18 -6.02 4.29 -8.01
N GLN A 19 -5.66 4.99 -9.08
CA GLN A 19 -4.40 4.75 -9.76
C GLN A 19 -3.29 5.45 -8.95
N CYS A 20 -2.44 4.62 -8.35
CA CYS A 20 -1.27 5.07 -7.63
C CYS A 20 -0.05 4.98 -8.55
N THR A 21 0.73 6.04 -8.60
CA THR A 21 2.00 6.03 -9.36
C THR A 21 3.09 6.67 -8.52
N GLY A 22 4.33 6.32 -8.82
CA GLY A 22 5.45 6.90 -8.10
C GLY A 22 6.80 6.44 -8.60
N SER A 23 7.79 6.62 -7.74
CA SER A 23 9.15 6.17 -8.00
C SER A 23 9.75 5.43 -6.82
N ALA A 24 10.72 4.57 -7.13
CA ALA A 24 11.46 3.79 -6.16
C ALA A 24 12.86 3.49 -6.70
N ARG A 25 13.87 3.57 -5.84
CA ARG A 25 15.28 3.29 -6.17
C ARG A 25 15.99 2.62 -5.00
N ASP A 26 17.04 1.87 -5.33
CA ASP A 26 17.83 1.11 -4.36
C ASP A 26 16.97 0.05 -3.64
N LEU A 27 16.15 -0.67 -4.43
CA LEU A 27 15.40 -1.85 -3.99
C LEU A 27 16.36 -3.04 -4.03
N ASP A 28 17.01 -3.30 -2.90
CA ASP A 28 17.93 -4.42 -2.74
C ASP A 28 17.21 -5.76 -2.87
N THR A 29 17.96 -6.82 -3.19
CA THR A 29 17.44 -8.19 -3.18
C THR A 29 16.87 -8.54 -1.81
N GLY A 30 15.67 -9.13 -1.78
CA GLY A 30 14.95 -9.48 -0.54
C GLY A 30 14.12 -8.35 0.06
N LEU A 31 13.92 -7.26 -0.71
CA LEU A 31 12.98 -6.19 -0.38
C LEU A 31 11.83 -6.17 -1.39
N HIS A 32 10.62 -6.00 -0.86
CA HIS A 32 9.36 -6.03 -1.59
C HIS A 32 8.59 -4.74 -1.39
N LEU A 33 8.07 -4.16 -2.45
CA LEU A 33 7.33 -2.90 -2.41
C LEU A 33 5.83 -3.16 -2.34
N TRP A 34 5.13 -2.44 -1.46
CA TRP A 34 3.69 -2.60 -1.25
C TRP A 34 2.99 -1.26 -1.09
N SER A 35 1.75 -1.19 -1.55
CA SER A 35 0.82 -0.13 -1.16
C SER A 35 -0.09 -0.62 -0.05
N ALA A 36 -0.52 0.31 0.80
CA ALA A 36 -1.53 0.05 1.81
C ALA A 36 -2.44 1.25 2.00
N VAL A 37 -3.69 0.98 2.37
CA VAL A 37 -4.59 2.00 2.90
C VAL A 37 -4.43 2.06 4.41
N GLU A 38 -4.27 3.26 4.95
CA GLU A 38 -4.28 3.52 6.39
C GLU A 38 -5.54 4.30 6.79
N ALA A 39 -6.29 3.79 7.76
CA ALA A 39 -7.47 4.45 8.33
C ALA A 39 -7.67 4.01 9.78
N GLY A 40 -8.07 4.93 10.67
CA GLY A 40 -8.38 4.60 12.08
C GLY A 40 -7.22 3.99 12.88
N GLY A 41 -5.96 4.14 12.44
CA GLY A 41 -4.79 3.51 13.05
C GLY A 41 -4.55 2.07 12.63
N PHE A 42 -5.24 1.61 11.58
CA PHE A 42 -5.06 0.33 10.95
C PHE A 42 -4.51 0.48 9.53
N VAL A 43 -3.98 -0.61 9.02
CA VAL A 43 -3.29 -0.76 7.74
C VAL A 43 -3.89 -1.95 7.02
N TRP A 44 -4.25 -1.75 5.75
CA TRP A 44 -4.67 -2.82 4.85
C TRP A 44 -3.76 -2.77 3.63
N PHE A 45 -2.87 -3.75 3.49
CA PHE A 45 -2.08 -3.90 2.27
C PHE A 45 -3.01 -4.17 1.10
N LYS A 46 -2.68 -3.66 -0.09
CA LYS A 46 -3.59 -3.67 -1.24
C LYS A 46 -3.00 -4.40 -2.43
N GLU A 47 -3.90 -5.11 -3.10
CA GLU A 47 -3.71 -5.91 -4.31
C GLU A 47 -2.49 -6.85 -4.27
N ASN A 48 -1.39 -6.45 -4.91
CA ASN A 48 -0.21 -7.27 -5.13
C ASN A 48 1.06 -6.49 -4.79
N GLU A 49 2.17 -7.22 -4.72
CA GLU A 49 3.49 -6.61 -4.72
C GLU A 49 3.65 -5.66 -5.92
N ILE A 50 4.24 -4.50 -5.66
CA ILE A 50 4.51 -3.47 -6.64
C ILE A 50 5.88 -3.71 -7.26
N TYR A 51 5.92 -3.79 -8.59
CA TYR A 51 7.17 -3.92 -9.33
C TYR A 51 7.63 -2.57 -9.88
N VAL A 52 8.92 -2.31 -9.72
CA VAL A 52 9.57 -1.11 -10.23
C VAL A 52 10.14 -1.40 -11.63
N ASP A 53 9.83 -0.55 -12.60
CA ASP A 53 10.33 -0.66 -13.95
C ASP A 53 11.82 -0.26 -14.06
N ARG A 54 12.37 -0.37 -15.28
CA ARG A 54 13.78 -0.03 -15.56
C ARG A 54 14.11 1.46 -15.37
N ASN A 55 13.11 2.34 -15.31
CA ASN A 55 13.26 3.76 -15.09
C ASN A 55 13.11 4.15 -13.61
N GLY A 56 12.89 3.18 -12.72
CA GLY A 56 12.63 3.43 -11.31
C GLY A 56 11.20 3.91 -11.04
N ARG A 57 10.25 3.62 -11.94
CA ARG A 57 8.84 3.99 -11.86
C ARG A 57 8.00 2.79 -11.48
N TRP A 58 6.91 3.04 -10.78
CA TRP A 58 5.94 2.00 -10.46
C TRP A 58 4.52 2.54 -10.61
N GLU A 59 3.61 1.61 -10.86
CA GLU A 59 2.17 1.86 -10.92
C GLU A 59 1.44 0.73 -10.18
N ALA A 60 0.39 1.08 -9.47
CA ALA A 60 -0.46 0.14 -8.75
C ALA A 60 -1.90 0.65 -8.75
N MET A 61 -2.84 -0.29 -8.81
CA MET A 61 -4.24 0.01 -8.59
C MET A 61 -4.57 -0.27 -7.12
N VAL A 62 -5.24 0.67 -6.47
CA VAL A 62 -5.72 0.50 -5.10
C VAL A 62 -7.24 0.58 -5.14
N TYR A 63 -7.88 -0.52 -4.75
CA TYR A 63 -9.31 -0.54 -4.51
C TYR A 63 -9.63 -0.25 -3.04
N GLU A 64 -10.41 0.80 -2.82
CA GLU A 64 -10.90 1.20 -1.51
C GLU A 64 -12.43 1.25 -1.49
N ASP A 65 -13.01 0.21 -0.88
CA ASP A 65 -14.43 0.06 -0.62
C ASP A 65 -14.80 0.23 0.85
N GLY A 66 -13.83 0.53 1.72
CA GLY A 66 -14.02 0.71 3.15
C GLY A 66 -14.99 1.84 3.50
N ALA A 67 -15.58 1.74 4.69
CA ALA A 67 -16.60 2.66 5.18
C ALA A 67 -16.04 4.01 5.67
N THR A 68 -14.72 4.16 5.76
CA THR A 68 -14.10 5.37 6.30
C THR A 68 -14.11 6.50 5.26
N GLN A 69 -14.60 7.69 5.65
CA GLN A 69 -14.66 8.85 4.75
C GLN A 69 -13.28 9.44 4.42
N GLU A 70 -12.33 9.34 5.34
CA GLU A 70 -10.97 9.86 5.17
C GLU A 70 -9.94 8.78 5.46
N PHE A 71 -8.96 8.65 4.57
CA PHE A 71 -7.90 7.66 4.66
C PHE A 71 -6.60 8.19 4.06
N ALA A 72 -5.54 7.42 4.21
CA ALA A 72 -4.26 7.67 3.57
C ALA A 72 -3.84 6.47 2.71
N ILE A 73 -3.05 6.74 1.68
CA ILE A 73 -2.31 5.70 0.94
C ILE A 73 -0.86 5.79 1.35
N SER A 74 -0.29 4.67 1.73
CA SER A 74 1.10 4.56 2.14
C SER A 74 1.86 3.59 1.26
N LEU A 75 3.12 3.94 0.99
CA LEU A 75 4.09 3.09 0.33
C LEU A 75 4.98 2.44 1.40
N PHE A 76 5.06 1.13 1.38
CA PHE A 76 5.89 0.35 2.30
C PHE A 76 6.93 -0.45 1.53
N VAL A 77 8.11 -0.59 2.13
CA VAL A 77 9.03 -1.68 1.81
C VAL A 77 8.94 -2.74 2.91
N ALA A 78 8.96 -4.00 2.52
CA ALA A 78 8.92 -5.18 3.38
C ALA A 78 10.14 -6.05 3.11
N ASN A 79 10.76 -6.61 4.15
CA ASN A 79 11.70 -7.72 3.96
C ASN A 79 10.94 -9.03 3.63
N ASP A 80 11.67 -10.09 3.26
CA ASP A 80 11.08 -11.41 2.92
C ASP A 80 10.07 -11.91 3.98
N ASP A 81 10.43 -11.84 5.27
CA ASP A 81 9.55 -12.29 6.36
C ASP A 81 8.24 -11.48 6.44
N ALA A 82 8.32 -10.16 6.24
CA ALA A 82 7.15 -9.29 6.24
C ALA A 82 6.33 -9.46 4.97
N HIS A 83 6.97 -9.65 3.82
CA HIS A 83 6.31 -9.96 2.55
C HIS A 83 5.48 -11.23 2.69
N GLN A 84 6.05 -12.30 3.28
CA GLN A 84 5.30 -13.54 3.50
C GLN A 84 4.13 -13.35 4.47
N GLN A 85 4.31 -12.60 5.56
CA GLN A 85 3.21 -12.26 6.47
C GLN A 85 2.06 -11.51 5.76
N ILE A 86 2.39 -10.59 4.85
CA ILE A 86 1.40 -9.86 4.05
C ILE A 86 0.66 -10.84 3.12
N LEU A 87 1.37 -11.76 2.46
CA LEU A 87 0.75 -12.78 1.61
C LEU A 87 -0.17 -13.72 2.40
N ASP A 88 0.26 -14.18 3.57
CA ASP A 88 -0.55 -15.05 4.44
C ASP A 88 -1.81 -14.33 4.93
N TRP A 89 -1.70 -13.04 5.24
CA TRP A 89 -2.83 -12.18 5.56
C TRP A 89 -3.80 -12.06 4.37
N PHE A 90 -3.30 -11.86 3.15
CA PHE A 90 -4.15 -11.85 1.94
C PHE A 90 -4.86 -13.19 1.74
N GLN A 91 -4.15 -14.32 1.90
CA GLN A 91 -4.74 -15.65 1.76
C GLN A 91 -5.86 -15.88 2.78
N THR A 92 -5.66 -15.43 4.02
CA THR A 92 -6.69 -15.47 5.07
C THR A 92 -7.89 -14.62 4.68
N GLY A 93 -7.65 -13.42 4.12
CA GLY A 93 -8.70 -12.53 3.67
C GLY A 93 -9.53 -13.10 2.52
N ILE A 94 -8.87 -13.70 1.54
CA ILE A 94 -9.52 -14.40 0.42
C ILE A 94 -10.34 -15.59 0.93
N GLY A 95 -9.79 -16.38 1.85
CA GLY A 95 -10.45 -17.57 2.38
C GLY A 95 -11.68 -17.26 3.25
N THR A 96 -11.69 -16.12 3.93
CA THR A 96 -12.77 -15.73 4.86
C THR A 96 -13.73 -14.69 4.29
N GLY A 97 -13.34 -14.01 3.20
CA GLY A 97 -14.03 -12.81 2.71
C GLY A 97 -13.84 -11.58 3.62
N GLN A 98 -12.96 -11.65 4.61
CA GLN A 98 -12.73 -10.59 5.59
C GLN A 98 -11.24 -10.28 5.71
N TYR A 99 -10.86 -9.01 5.53
CA TYR A 99 -9.48 -8.56 5.68
C TYR A 99 -9.27 -7.97 7.08
N PRO A 100 -8.68 -8.73 8.02
CA PRO A 100 -8.57 -8.28 9.41
C PRO A 100 -7.65 -7.06 9.52
N GLU A 101 -8.01 -6.18 10.45
CA GLU A 101 -7.27 -4.96 10.78
C GLU A 101 -5.83 -5.27 11.22
N LEU A 102 -4.84 -4.70 10.52
CA LEU A 102 -3.43 -4.74 10.95
C LEU A 102 -3.04 -3.39 11.55
N ARG A 103 -2.33 -3.38 12.69
CA ARG A 103 -1.75 -2.13 13.22
C ARG A 103 -0.36 -1.85 12.67
N ARG A 104 0.44 -2.90 12.52
CA ARG A 104 1.79 -2.88 11.96
C ARG A 104 2.21 -4.30 11.61
N VAL A 105 2.96 -4.47 10.53
CA VAL A 105 3.66 -5.72 10.22
C VAL A 105 5.15 -5.52 10.51
N ALA A 106 5.72 -6.36 11.38
CA ALA A 106 7.14 -6.29 11.71
C ALA A 106 7.97 -6.62 10.47
N GLY A 107 9.07 -5.90 10.23
CA GLY A 107 9.86 -6.01 8.99
C GLY A 107 9.39 -5.09 7.85
N THR A 108 8.36 -4.26 8.09
CA THR A 108 7.98 -3.18 7.17
C THR A 108 8.52 -1.82 7.59
N GLN A 109 8.88 -1.02 6.59
CA GLN A 109 9.22 0.40 6.72
C GLN A 109 8.34 1.20 5.76
N ARG A 110 7.67 2.23 6.27
CA ARG A 110 6.95 3.20 5.43
C ARG A 110 7.95 4.12 4.72
N LEU A 111 7.85 4.19 3.40
CA LEU A 111 8.67 5.06 2.56
C LEU A 111 7.99 6.41 2.33
N ASP A 112 6.67 6.40 2.13
CA ASP A 112 5.90 7.60 1.84
C ASP A 112 4.42 7.42 2.24
N ARG A 113 3.69 8.54 2.36
CA ARG A 113 2.28 8.57 2.74
C ARG A 113 1.57 9.80 2.18
N VAL A 114 0.43 9.57 1.55
CA VAL A 114 -0.50 10.61 1.06
C VAL A 114 -1.74 10.63 1.94
N ASP A 115 -1.94 11.73 2.67
CA ASP A 115 -3.04 11.93 3.62
C ASP A 115 -4.26 12.66 3.02
N GLY A 116 -5.36 12.61 3.75
CA GLY A 116 -6.55 13.42 3.50
C GLY A 116 -7.38 12.98 2.30
N LEU A 117 -7.17 11.76 1.80
CA LEU A 117 -7.92 11.24 0.66
C LEU A 117 -9.35 10.95 1.07
N ARG A 118 -10.31 11.34 0.22
CA ARG A 118 -11.75 11.21 0.49
C ARG A 118 -12.44 10.52 -0.67
N ARG A 119 -13.33 9.57 -0.37
CA ARG A 119 -14.18 8.97 -1.39
C ARG A 119 -15.24 9.97 -1.86
N ASN A 120 -15.45 10.03 -3.17
CA ASN A 120 -16.60 10.72 -3.78
C ASN A 120 -17.90 9.94 -3.62
#